data_AF-A0A2E8ZWS5-F1
#
_entry.id   AF-A0A2E8ZWS5-F1
#
_cell.length_a   1.000
_cell.length_b   1.000
_cell.length_c   1.000
_cell.angle_alpha   90.00
_cell.angle_beta   90.00
_cell.angle_gamma   90.00
#
_symmetry.space_group_name_H-M   'P 1'
#
loop_
_entity.id
_entity.type
_entity.pdbx_description
1 polymer ?
#
loop_
_entity_poly.entity_id
_entity_poly.type
_entity_poly.pdbx_seq_one_letter_code
_entity_poly.pdbx_strand_id
1 'polypeptide(L)'
;MKSLLSWKLKGGALQAVASALLLTMFLTTPVQAELSQTEPSADLLQKRQMLELMAYRSTTEFSLIALNQGTGGAVERLASVIRQGDALAAELGAEWPELQEQWQLSRQFLQEKQQAAINGDEAGLATEVKLRQEALYHVLEENRPADSGFSGEEQTIVLLLDNLERVVAAYVSFNMSLFGVHTDPDNGIAQYVKSFDETLAQLKDQELKRSVSGKWEFVRGALLAYNERSAVYIVDRTGRSIRDLLSAGISSDQLASE
;
A
#
# COMPACT_ATOMS: atom_id res chain seq x y z
N MET A 1 5.66 2.11 64.99
CA MET A 1 6.65 2.27 66.08
C MET A 1 7.61 1.08 66.04
N LYS A 2 8.93 1.36 66.00
CA LYS A 2 10.11 0.61 66.54
C LYS A 2 9.88 -0.86 66.94
N SER A 3 10.67 -1.89 66.61
CA SER A 3 12.13 -2.10 66.73
C SER A 3 12.34 -3.63 66.60
N LEU A 4 13.15 -4.17 65.68
CA LEU A 4 14.58 -4.54 65.79
C LEU A 4 14.96 -5.69 66.77
N LEU A 5 15.84 -6.58 66.24
CA LEU A 5 16.85 -7.47 66.89
C LEU A 5 16.34 -8.85 67.39
N SER A 6 16.68 -10.00 66.76
CA SER A 6 17.97 -10.71 66.58
C SER A 6 18.55 -11.35 67.87
N TRP A 7 18.91 -12.65 67.82
CA TRP A 7 20.13 -13.31 68.35
C TRP A 7 20.05 -14.85 68.18
N LYS A 8 20.89 -15.46 67.33
CA LYS A 8 22.11 -16.30 67.63
C LYS A 8 21.83 -17.57 68.47
N LEU A 9 21.86 -18.77 67.87
CA LEU A 9 23.00 -19.67 67.51
C LEU A 9 23.70 -20.36 68.70
N LYS A 10 23.68 -21.70 68.69
CA LYS A 10 24.69 -22.71 69.15
C LYS A 10 23.98 -24.08 69.13
N GLY A 11 24.47 -25.20 68.60
CA GLY A 11 25.79 -25.65 68.17
C GLY A 11 25.88 -27.14 68.56
N GLY A 12 26.18 -28.04 67.62
CA GLY A 12 26.27 -29.48 67.89
C GLY A 12 26.69 -30.31 66.67
N ALA A 13 28.00 -30.49 66.53
CA ALA A 13 28.74 -31.45 65.70
C ALA A 13 28.22 -32.92 65.80
N LEU A 14 28.53 -33.92 64.95
CA LEU A 14 29.49 -34.20 63.88
C LEU A 14 29.06 -35.56 63.31
N GLN A 15 29.01 -35.77 61.99
CA GLN A 15 29.49 -37.02 61.38
C GLN A 15 29.67 -36.83 59.87
N ALA A 16 30.88 -37.08 59.41
CA ALA A 16 31.30 -37.03 58.02
C ALA A 16 32.00 -38.35 57.69
N VAL A 17 31.62 -38.97 56.56
CA VAL A 17 32.46 -39.81 55.67
C VAL A 17 31.79 -39.69 54.28
N ALA A 18 32.29 -38.83 53.38
CA ALA A 18 33.15 -39.13 52.20
C ALA A 18 32.48 -40.12 51.20
N SER A 19 32.26 -39.86 49.90
CA SER A 19 33.05 -39.17 48.86
C SER A 19 32.11 -38.81 47.69
N ALA A 20 32.04 -37.58 47.17
CA ALA A 20 32.87 -36.93 46.13
C ALA A 20 32.68 -37.44 44.67
N LEU A 21 31.97 -36.66 43.84
CA LEU A 21 32.12 -36.49 42.38
C LEU A 21 31.19 -35.32 41.94
N LEU A 22 31.66 -34.07 41.93
CA LEU A 22 32.30 -33.31 40.84
C LEU A 22 31.38 -32.92 39.65
N LEU A 23 31.24 -31.60 39.48
CA LEU A 23 30.94 -30.82 38.25
C LEU A 23 29.53 -31.00 37.66
N THR A 24 28.75 -29.97 37.30
CA THR A 24 29.07 -28.62 36.79
C THR A 24 27.98 -27.63 37.19
N MET A 25 28.38 -26.44 37.65
CA MET A 25 27.52 -25.25 37.60
C MET A 25 27.29 -24.89 36.14
N PHE A 26 26.05 -25.01 35.65
CA PHE A 26 25.59 -24.19 34.54
C PHE A 26 24.79 -23.04 35.13
N LEU A 27 25.47 -21.88 35.22
CA LEU A 27 24.79 -20.59 35.26
C LEU A 27 24.06 -20.46 33.92
N THR A 28 22.76 -20.79 33.90
CA THR A 28 21.90 -20.40 32.78
C THR A 28 21.65 -18.91 32.89
N THR A 29 22.56 -18.11 32.34
CA THR A 29 22.21 -16.75 31.92
C THR A 29 21.05 -16.89 30.92
N PRO A 30 19.90 -16.21 31.11
CA PRO A 30 18.92 -16.15 30.05
C PRO A 30 19.59 -15.40 28.90
N VAL A 31 19.86 -16.10 27.80
CA VAL A 31 20.05 -15.45 26.52
C VAL A 31 18.69 -14.82 26.22
N GLN A 32 18.55 -13.53 26.54
CA GLN A 32 17.63 -12.68 25.82
C GLN A 32 18.09 -12.76 24.36
N ALA A 33 17.45 -13.64 23.61
CA ALA A 33 17.37 -13.49 22.18
C ALA A 33 16.66 -12.15 21.97
N GLU A 34 17.44 -11.08 21.87
CA GLU A 34 17.01 -9.94 21.09
C GLU A 34 16.68 -10.53 19.72
N LEU A 35 15.39 -10.73 19.48
CA LEU A 35 14.86 -10.81 18.14
C LEU A 35 15.30 -9.50 17.49
N SER A 36 16.46 -9.52 16.84
CA SER A 36 16.82 -8.52 15.87
C SER A 36 15.75 -8.64 14.78
N GLN A 37 14.67 -7.88 14.93
CA GLN A 37 13.83 -7.54 13.79
C GLN A 37 14.76 -6.78 12.86
N THR A 38 15.33 -7.53 11.91
CA THR A 38 16.15 -6.95 10.86
C THR A 38 15.19 -6.06 10.09
N GLU A 39 15.46 -4.75 10.06
CA GLU A 39 14.61 -3.84 9.29
C GLU A 39 14.47 -4.36 7.85
N PRO A 40 13.27 -4.28 7.24
CA PRO A 40 13.06 -4.73 5.87
C PRO A 40 14.10 -4.12 4.92
N SER A 41 14.60 -4.92 3.97
CA SER A 41 15.56 -4.42 2.99
C SER A 41 14.94 -3.32 2.13
N ALA A 42 15.77 -2.41 1.59
CA ALA A 42 15.30 -1.35 0.70
C ALA A 42 14.51 -1.89 -0.51
N ASP A 43 14.96 -3.01 -1.10
CA ASP A 43 14.25 -3.69 -2.19
C ASP A 43 12.85 -4.16 -1.76
N LEU A 44 12.73 -4.72 -0.55
CA LEU A 44 11.45 -5.20 -0.03
C LEU A 44 10.48 -4.03 0.27
N LEU A 45 11.00 -2.92 0.79
CA LEU A 45 10.24 -1.67 0.97
C LEU A 45 9.76 -1.09 -0.37
N GLN A 46 10.62 -1.08 -1.39
CA GLN A 46 10.27 -0.61 -2.73
C GLN A 46 9.15 -1.46 -3.33
N LYS A 47 9.25 -2.80 -3.24
CA LYS A 47 8.20 -3.73 -3.68
C LYS A 47 6.88 -3.51 -2.96
N ARG A 48 6.91 -3.28 -1.64
CA ARG A 48 5.71 -2.93 -0.85
C ARG A 48 5.08 -1.64 -1.35
N GLN A 49 5.88 -0.62 -1.64
CA GLN A 49 5.37 0.63 -2.22
C GLN A 49 4.77 0.42 -3.62
N MET A 50 5.35 -0.45 -4.45
CA MET A 50 4.77 -0.79 -5.76
C MET A 50 3.45 -1.56 -5.63
N LEU A 51 3.30 -2.43 -4.63
CA LEU A 51 2.05 -3.12 -4.36
C LEU A 51 0.95 -2.14 -3.95
N GLU A 52 1.28 -1.11 -3.18
CA GLU A 52 0.37 -0.02 -2.84
C GLU A 52 -0.14 0.70 -4.09
N LEU A 53 0.74 1.01 -5.06
CA LEU A 53 0.33 1.57 -6.34
C LEU A 53 -0.62 0.61 -7.11
N MET A 54 -0.35 -0.70 -7.08
CA MET A 54 -1.23 -1.69 -7.72
C MET A 54 -2.61 -1.74 -7.07
N ALA A 55 -2.71 -1.57 -5.75
CA ALA A 55 -3.99 -1.53 -5.05
C ALA A 55 -4.88 -0.39 -5.57
N TYR A 56 -4.36 0.84 -5.61
CA TYR A 56 -5.10 1.99 -6.16
C TYR A 56 -5.40 1.85 -7.66
N ARG A 57 -4.47 1.31 -8.45
CA ARG A 57 -4.71 1.04 -9.88
C ARG A 57 -5.82 0.01 -10.09
N SER A 58 -5.90 -1.03 -9.25
CA SER A 58 -6.95 -2.05 -9.37
C SER A 58 -8.34 -1.44 -9.19
N THR A 59 -8.50 -0.54 -8.22
CA THR A 59 -9.73 0.24 -8.01
C THR A 59 -10.07 1.12 -9.20
N THR A 60 -9.06 1.82 -9.75
CA THR A 60 -9.24 2.65 -10.94
C THR A 60 -9.76 1.82 -12.12
N GLU A 61 -9.04 0.74 -12.47
CA GLU A 61 -9.37 -0.05 -13.66
C GLU A 61 -10.69 -0.79 -13.51
N PHE A 62 -11.00 -1.34 -12.32
CA PHE A 62 -12.31 -1.94 -12.08
C PHE A 62 -13.44 -0.92 -12.19
N SER A 63 -13.25 0.28 -11.63
CA SER A 63 -14.25 1.35 -11.73
C SER A 63 -14.45 1.80 -13.18
N LEU A 64 -13.39 1.81 -14.00
CA LEU A 64 -13.50 2.05 -15.44
C LEU A 64 -14.22 0.93 -16.19
N ILE A 65 -14.05 -0.33 -15.79
CA ILE A 65 -14.83 -1.46 -16.35
C ILE A 65 -16.32 -1.20 -16.09
N ALA A 66 -16.71 -0.85 -14.87
CA ALA A 66 -18.10 -0.57 -14.51
C ALA A 66 -18.67 0.65 -15.27
N LEU A 67 -17.91 1.75 -15.33
CA LEU A 67 -18.34 2.99 -16.00
C LEU A 67 -18.47 2.84 -17.52
N ASN A 68 -17.61 2.01 -18.14
CA ASN A 68 -17.51 1.86 -19.58
C ASN A 68 -18.03 0.49 -20.08
N GLN A 69 -18.65 -0.30 -19.22
CA GLN A 69 -19.20 -1.63 -19.55
C GLN A 69 -18.16 -2.54 -20.23
N GLY A 70 -16.94 -2.57 -19.67
CA GLY A 70 -15.82 -3.37 -20.19
C GLY A 70 -15.12 -2.83 -21.44
N THR A 71 -15.55 -1.71 -22.00
CA THR A 71 -14.88 -1.11 -23.17
C THR A 71 -13.67 -0.25 -22.77
N GLY A 72 -12.81 0.11 -23.76
CA GLY A 72 -11.68 1.01 -23.53
C GLY A 72 -10.44 0.37 -22.90
N GLY A 73 -10.33 -0.96 -22.94
CA GLY A 73 -9.13 -1.71 -22.53
C GLY A 73 -8.92 -1.86 -21.02
N ALA A 74 -9.92 -1.49 -20.20
CA ALA A 74 -9.80 -1.54 -18.74
C ALA A 74 -9.74 -2.97 -18.19
N VAL A 75 -10.35 -3.95 -18.90
CA VAL A 75 -10.28 -5.37 -18.54
C VAL A 75 -8.84 -5.88 -18.65
N GLU A 76 -8.17 -5.60 -19.77
CA GLU A 76 -6.79 -6.03 -20.01
C GLU A 76 -5.82 -5.34 -19.04
N ARG A 77 -6.04 -4.06 -18.74
CA ARG A 77 -5.24 -3.32 -17.77
C ARG A 77 -5.45 -3.82 -16.36
N LEU A 78 -6.70 -4.09 -15.93
CA LEU A 78 -6.97 -4.72 -14.64
C LEU A 78 -6.27 -6.08 -14.52
N ALA A 79 -6.32 -6.91 -15.57
CA ALA A 79 -5.62 -8.18 -15.58
C ALA A 79 -4.09 -8.01 -15.45
N SER A 80 -3.50 -6.98 -16.07
CA SER A 80 -2.08 -6.66 -15.90
C SER A 80 -1.75 -6.22 -14.47
N VAL A 81 -2.55 -5.33 -13.90
CA VAL A 81 -2.40 -4.86 -12.52
C VAL A 81 -2.49 -6.03 -11.53
N ILE A 82 -3.45 -6.95 -11.73
CA ILE A 82 -3.60 -8.13 -10.88
C ILE A 82 -2.35 -9.01 -10.97
N ARG A 83 -1.84 -9.29 -12.17
CA ARG A 83 -0.62 -10.11 -12.33
C ARG A 83 0.59 -9.50 -11.64
N GLN A 84 0.80 -8.19 -11.80
CA GLN A 84 1.92 -7.48 -11.16
C GLN A 84 1.79 -7.49 -9.63
N GLY A 85 0.59 -7.19 -9.11
CA GLY A 85 0.36 -7.22 -7.68
C GLY A 85 0.43 -8.63 -7.08
N ASP A 86 0.02 -9.68 -7.81
CA ASP A 86 0.19 -11.08 -7.38
C ASP A 86 1.67 -11.44 -7.21
N ALA A 87 2.53 -11.02 -8.15
CA ALA A 87 3.98 -11.23 -8.05
C ALA A 87 4.57 -10.50 -6.82
N LEU A 88 4.24 -9.22 -6.65
CA LEU A 88 4.69 -8.42 -5.52
C LEU A 88 4.20 -8.99 -4.18
N ALA A 89 2.92 -9.31 -4.07
CA ALA A 89 2.32 -9.87 -2.85
C ALA A 89 2.93 -11.23 -2.48
N ALA A 90 3.34 -12.05 -3.46
CA ALA A 90 4.03 -13.30 -3.20
C ALA A 90 5.42 -13.10 -2.58
N GLU A 91 6.16 -12.09 -3.05
CA GLU A 91 7.48 -11.76 -2.49
C GLU A 91 7.41 -11.13 -1.10
N LEU A 92 6.31 -10.42 -0.81
CA LEU A 92 6.10 -9.70 0.45
C LEU A 92 5.53 -10.59 1.56
N GLY A 93 4.96 -11.75 1.23
CA GLY A 93 4.17 -12.57 2.16
C GLY A 93 4.91 -13.09 3.40
N ALA A 94 6.25 -13.14 3.37
CA ALA A 94 7.03 -13.52 4.55
C ALA A 94 7.10 -12.41 5.60
N GLU A 95 7.14 -11.15 5.18
CA GLU A 95 7.26 -9.97 6.05
C GLU A 95 5.88 -9.39 6.39
N TRP A 96 4.95 -9.38 5.42
CA TRP A 96 3.60 -8.84 5.55
C TRP A 96 2.54 -9.85 5.07
N PRO A 97 2.31 -10.95 5.80
CA PRO A 97 1.35 -11.98 5.40
C PRO A 97 -0.09 -11.45 5.32
N GLU A 98 -0.48 -10.52 6.19
CA GLU A 98 -1.81 -9.89 6.17
C GLU A 98 -2.03 -9.08 4.88
N LEU A 99 -0.98 -8.44 4.37
CA LEU A 99 -1.04 -7.70 3.11
C LEU A 99 -1.23 -8.65 1.92
N GLN A 100 -0.50 -9.78 1.92
CA GLN A 100 -0.68 -10.81 0.91
C GLN A 100 -2.12 -11.37 0.93
N GLU A 101 -2.67 -11.65 2.12
CA GLU A 101 -4.04 -12.13 2.28
C GLU A 101 -5.07 -11.11 1.76
N GLN A 102 -4.98 -9.84 2.19
CA GLN A 102 -5.92 -8.81 1.75
C GLN A 102 -5.83 -8.54 0.24
N TRP A 103 -4.63 -8.60 -0.34
CA TRP A 103 -4.47 -8.53 -1.79
C TRP A 103 -5.20 -9.68 -2.49
N GLN A 104 -5.03 -10.92 -2.01
CA GLN A 104 -5.72 -12.09 -2.56
C GLN A 104 -7.25 -12.00 -2.44
N LEU A 105 -7.77 -11.50 -1.32
CA LEU A 105 -9.20 -11.29 -1.16
C LEU A 105 -9.72 -10.21 -2.10
N SER A 106 -8.98 -9.12 -2.27
CA SER A 106 -9.31 -8.04 -3.19
C SER A 106 -9.32 -8.54 -4.64
N ARG A 107 -8.25 -9.20 -5.10
CA ARG A 107 -8.15 -9.71 -6.49
C ARG A 107 -9.22 -10.77 -6.80
N GLN A 108 -9.55 -11.65 -5.85
CA GLN A 108 -10.62 -12.63 -6.03
C GLN A 108 -11.98 -11.93 -6.18
N PHE A 109 -12.28 -10.98 -5.29
CA PHE A 109 -13.53 -10.22 -5.35
C PHE A 109 -13.68 -9.48 -6.68
N LEU A 110 -12.64 -8.78 -7.15
CA LEU A 110 -12.68 -8.07 -8.43
C LEU A 110 -12.89 -9.04 -9.61
N GLN A 111 -12.26 -10.22 -9.58
CA GLN A 111 -12.46 -11.25 -10.60
C GLN A 111 -13.91 -11.76 -10.62
N GLU A 112 -14.48 -12.05 -9.45
CA GLU A 112 -15.86 -12.52 -9.30
C GLU A 112 -16.88 -11.48 -9.79
N LYS A 113 -16.63 -10.20 -9.51
CA LYS A 113 -17.54 -9.09 -9.84
C LYS A 113 -17.34 -8.49 -11.23
N GLN A 114 -16.29 -8.88 -11.97
CA GLN A 114 -15.96 -8.28 -13.26
C GLN A 114 -17.12 -8.38 -14.27
N GLN A 115 -17.78 -9.53 -14.36
CA GLN A 115 -18.88 -9.70 -15.33
C GLN A 115 -20.09 -8.84 -14.96
N ALA A 116 -20.41 -8.72 -13.67
CA ALA A 116 -21.46 -7.84 -13.19
C ALA A 116 -21.14 -6.36 -13.47
N ALA A 117 -19.87 -5.97 -13.31
CA ALA A 117 -19.41 -4.64 -13.70
C ALA A 117 -19.58 -4.36 -15.20
N ILE A 118 -19.27 -5.34 -16.05
CA ILE A 118 -19.44 -5.23 -17.51
C ILE A 118 -20.93 -5.09 -17.87
N ASN A 119 -21.79 -5.89 -17.25
CA ASN A 119 -23.23 -5.89 -17.55
C ASN A 119 -23.96 -4.68 -16.96
N GLY A 120 -23.45 -4.11 -15.86
CA GLY A 120 -24.09 -3.02 -15.14
C GLY A 120 -25.40 -3.42 -14.45
N ASP A 121 -25.56 -4.70 -14.11
CA ASP A 121 -26.81 -5.29 -13.60
C ASP A 121 -26.81 -5.58 -12.09
N GLU A 122 -25.72 -5.26 -11.38
CA GLU A 122 -25.60 -5.47 -9.93
C GLU A 122 -25.79 -4.17 -9.12
N ALA A 123 -26.96 -4.06 -8.47
CA ALA A 123 -27.25 -2.97 -7.55
C ALA A 123 -26.30 -3.03 -6.33
N GLY A 124 -25.69 -1.90 -5.98
CA GLY A 124 -24.80 -1.81 -4.83
C GLY A 124 -23.35 -2.21 -5.11
N LEU A 125 -23.00 -2.62 -6.33
CA LEU A 125 -21.64 -3.00 -6.73
C LEU A 125 -20.59 -1.97 -6.28
N ALA A 126 -20.85 -0.68 -6.48
CA ALA A 126 -19.94 0.38 -6.08
C ALA A 126 -19.64 0.39 -4.56
N THR A 127 -20.65 0.08 -3.74
CA THR A 127 -20.48 -0.01 -2.28
C THR A 127 -19.67 -1.25 -1.90
N GLU A 128 -19.94 -2.40 -2.53
CA GLU A 128 -19.18 -3.63 -2.25
C GLU A 128 -17.71 -3.50 -2.65
N VAL A 129 -17.43 -2.88 -3.81
CA VAL A 129 -16.07 -2.57 -4.25
C VAL A 129 -15.39 -1.65 -3.26
N LYS A 130 -16.06 -0.58 -2.83
CA LYS A 130 -15.52 0.35 -1.83
C LYS A 130 -15.11 -0.38 -0.55
N LEU A 131 -16.01 -1.15 0.05
CA LEU A 131 -15.74 -1.87 1.29
C LEU A 131 -14.58 -2.86 1.15
N ARG A 132 -14.50 -3.57 0.02
CA ARG A 132 -13.40 -4.51 -0.25
C ARG A 132 -12.06 -3.78 -0.36
N GLN A 133 -12.02 -2.68 -1.09
CA GLN A 133 -10.78 -1.94 -1.31
C GLN A 133 -10.34 -1.17 -0.07
N GLU A 134 -11.27 -0.64 0.72
CA GLU A 134 -10.97 -0.02 2.02
C GLU A 134 -10.31 -1.01 2.99
N ALA A 135 -10.70 -2.29 2.98
CA ALA A 135 -10.04 -3.32 3.78
C ALA A 135 -8.57 -3.53 3.36
N LEU A 136 -8.28 -3.53 2.06
CA LEU A 136 -6.92 -3.62 1.54
C LEU A 136 -6.10 -2.36 1.88
N TYR A 137 -6.69 -1.17 1.69
CA TYR A 137 -6.03 0.10 2.01
C TYR A 137 -5.74 0.23 3.50
N HIS A 138 -6.65 -0.22 4.35
CA HIS A 138 -6.43 -0.21 5.79
C HIS A 138 -5.18 -0.99 6.19
N VAL A 139 -5.02 -2.22 5.68
CA VAL A 139 -3.82 -3.03 5.95
C VAL A 139 -2.56 -2.41 5.37
N LEU A 140 -2.65 -1.78 4.19
CA LEU A 140 -1.53 -1.00 3.63
C LEU A 140 -1.12 0.14 4.56
N GLU A 141 -2.06 0.92 5.10
CA GLU A 141 -1.76 2.05 5.99
C GLU A 141 -1.26 1.62 7.37
N GLU A 142 -1.90 0.63 7.99
CA GLU A 142 -1.50 0.14 9.33
C GLU A 142 -0.08 -0.43 9.34
N ASN A 143 0.34 -1.02 8.22
CA ASN A 143 1.66 -1.61 8.05
C ASN A 143 2.59 -0.72 7.21
N ARG A 144 2.30 0.58 7.07
CA ARG A 144 3.12 1.50 6.28
C ARG A 144 4.49 1.69 6.95
N PRO A 145 5.60 1.29 6.31
CA PRO A 145 6.92 1.57 6.83
C PRO A 145 7.23 3.07 6.80
N ALA A 146 8.16 3.52 7.64
CA ALA A 146 8.57 4.93 7.69
C ALA A 146 9.29 5.39 6.40
N ASP A 147 9.90 4.45 5.67
CA ASP A 147 10.57 4.69 4.39
C ASP A 147 10.01 3.75 3.31
N SER A 148 9.91 4.27 2.10
CA SER A 148 9.56 3.54 0.88
C SER A 148 10.72 2.68 0.33
N GLY A 149 11.94 2.84 0.84
CA GLY A 149 13.15 2.21 0.31
C GLY A 149 13.71 2.90 -0.95
N PHE A 150 12.98 3.84 -1.55
CA PHE A 150 13.49 4.73 -2.58
C PHE A 150 14.24 5.91 -1.97
N SER A 151 15.24 6.44 -2.70
CA SER A 151 16.04 7.57 -2.23
C SER A 151 16.25 8.61 -3.32
N GLY A 152 16.67 9.81 -2.92
CA GLY A 152 16.99 10.88 -3.87
C GLY A 152 15.77 11.30 -4.70
N GLU A 153 15.95 11.38 -6.02
CA GLU A 153 14.90 11.81 -6.94
C GLU A 153 13.85 10.71 -7.19
N GLU A 154 14.23 9.42 -7.14
CA GLU A 154 13.29 8.30 -7.28
C GLU A 154 12.22 8.34 -6.19
N GLN A 155 12.59 8.71 -4.96
CA GLN A 155 11.62 8.88 -3.87
C GLN A 155 10.57 9.96 -4.19
N THR A 156 11.00 11.09 -4.77
CA THR A 156 10.08 12.15 -5.20
C THR A 156 9.15 11.68 -6.32
N ILE A 157 9.68 10.93 -7.28
CA ILE A 157 8.89 10.36 -8.38
C ILE A 157 7.86 9.34 -7.87
N VAL A 158 8.24 8.47 -6.94
CA VAL A 158 7.34 7.47 -6.35
C VAL A 158 6.25 8.13 -5.50
N LEU A 159 6.56 9.19 -4.76
CA LEU A 159 5.55 9.99 -4.07
C LEU A 159 4.58 10.68 -5.04
N LEU A 160 5.06 11.14 -6.21
CA LEU A 160 4.17 11.66 -7.26
C LEU A 160 3.26 10.58 -7.80
N LEU A 161 3.79 9.38 -8.07
CA LEU A 161 2.99 8.23 -8.52
C LEU A 161 1.94 7.86 -7.47
N ASP A 162 2.31 7.72 -6.19
CA ASP A 162 1.37 7.38 -5.12
C ASP A 162 0.21 8.38 -5.02
N ASN A 163 0.52 9.67 -4.98
CA ASN A 163 -0.51 10.72 -4.95
C ASN A 163 -1.39 10.69 -6.20
N LEU A 164 -0.82 10.46 -7.39
CA LEU A 164 -1.57 10.34 -8.63
C LEU A 164 -2.55 9.15 -8.58
N GLU A 165 -2.07 7.96 -8.21
CA GLU A 165 -2.92 6.77 -8.18
C GLU A 165 -4.06 6.92 -7.18
N ARG A 166 -3.79 7.52 -6.01
CA ARG A 166 -4.80 7.82 -5.00
C ARG A 166 -5.87 8.79 -5.51
N VAL A 167 -5.47 9.89 -6.17
CA VAL A 167 -6.41 10.85 -6.78
C VAL A 167 -7.27 10.17 -7.84
N VAL A 168 -6.65 9.42 -8.75
CA VAL A 168 -7.36 8.80 -9.86
C VAL A 168 -8.31 7.71 -9.34
N ALA A 169 -7.86 6.86 -8.42
CA ALA A 169 -8.70 5.82 -7.82
C ALA A 169 -9.91 6.41 -7.11
N ALA A 170 -9.70 7.43 -6.26
CA ALA A 170 -10.77 8.09 -5.52
C ALA A 170 -11.76 8.77 -6.48
N TYR A 171 -11.28 9.50 -7.48
CA TYR A 171 -12.15 10.22 -8.43
C TYR A 171 -12.96 9.27 -9.32
N VAL A 172 -12.32 8.25 -9.89
CA VAL A 172 -13.00 7.31 -10.79
C VAL A 172 -13.98 6.43 -9.99
N SER A 173 -13.60 5.95 -8.80
CA SER A 173 -14.50 5.20 -7.91
C SER A 173 -15.70 6.04 -7.46
N PHE A 174 -15.48 7.30 -7.12
CA PHE A 174 -16.57 8.24 -6.81
C PHE A 174 -17.53 8.41 -8.00
N ASN A 175 -17.02 8.51 -9.23
CA ASN A 175 -17.90 8.58 -10.39
C ASN A 175 -18.66 7.27 -10.60
N MET A 176 -18.02 6.10 -10.38
CA MET A 176 -18.74 4.82 -10.37
C MET A 176 -19.87 4.81 -9.33
N SER A 177 -19.65 5.35 -8.12
CA SER A 177 -20.69 5.42 -7.09
C SER A 177 -21.78 6.45 -7.39
N LEU A 178 -21.46 7.59 -8.00
CA LEU A 178 -22.48 8.59 -8.39
C LEU A 178 -23.43 8.07 -9.46
N PHE A 179 -22.92 7.32 -10.44
CA PHE A 179 -23.76 6.62 -11.43
C PHE A 179 -24.42 5.35 -10.86
N GLY A 180 -24.06 4.94 -9.63
CA GLY A 180 -24.56 3.75 -8.91
C GLY A 180 -25.29 4.02 -7.57
N VAL A 181 -25.60 5.28 -7.24
CA VAL A 181 -26.12 5.79 -5.95
C VAL A 181 -25.11 5.66 -4.79
N HIS A 182 -24.39 6.75 -4.45
CA HIS A 182 -23.98 7.26 -3.10
C HIS A 182 -23.21 8.60 -3.27
N THR A 183 -23.45 9.56 -2.37
CA THR A 183 -23.26 11.01 -2.59
C THR A 183 -22.31 11.72 -1.61
N ASP A 184 -21.17 11.12 -1.25
CA ASP A 184 -20.10 11.92 -0.61
C ASP A 184 -18.76 11.68 -1.31
N PRO A 185 -18.13 12.73 -1.89
CA PRO A 185 -16.80 12.63 -2.42
C PRO A 185 -15.83 12.30 -1.30
N ASP A 186 -14.92 11.37 -1.59
CA ASP A 186 -13.89 10.96 -0.67
C ASP A 186 -13.08 12.21 -0.23
N ASN A 187 -13.07 12.51 1.06
CA ASN A 187 -12.38 13.67 1.65
C ASN A 187 -10.86 13.67 1.35
N GLY A 188 -10.33 12.56 0.82
CA GLY A 188 -8.94 12.40 0.42
C GLY A 188 -8.55 13.10 -0.89
N ILE A 189 -9.45 13.33 -1.85
CA ILE A 189 -9.06 13.85 -3.19
C ILE A 189 -8.32 15.19 -3.08
N ALA A 190 -8.87 16.14 -2.31
CA ALA A 190 -8.25 17.45 -2.12
C ALA A 190 -6.89 17.36 -1.43
N GLN A 191 -6.74 16.45 -0.46
CA GLN A 191 -5.48 16.21 0.24
C GLN A 191 -4.44 15.61 -0.71
N TYR A 192 -4.79 14.62 -1.52
CA TYR A 192 -3.86 14.01 -2.49
C TYR A 192 -3.49 14.98 -3.61
N VAL A 193 -4.41 15.84 -4.07
CA VAL A 193 -4.10 16.91 -5.02
C VAL A 193 -3.07 17.88 -4.42
N LYS A 194 -3.27 18.29 -3.17
CA LYS A 194 -2.32 19.14 -2.45
C LYS A 194 -0.95 18.47 -2.31
N SER A 195 -0.92 17.21 -1.89
CA SER A 195 0.32 16.44 -1.74
C SER A 195 1.03 16.23 -3.09
N PHE A 196 0.29 16.03 -4.18
CA PHE A 196 0.86 15.99 -5.53
C PHE A 196 1.50 17.34 -5.91
N ASP A 197 0.79 18.46 -5.70
CA ASP A 197 1.32 19.81 -5.98
C ASP A 197 2.61 20.09 -5.19
N GLU A 198 2.61 19.77 -3.89
CA GLU A 198 3.77 19.93 -3.00
C GLU A 198 4.96 19.06 -3.43
N THR A 199 4.71 17.81 -3.82
CA THR A 199 5.76 16.89 -4.28
C THR A 199 6.29 17.31 -5.65
N LEU A 200 5.42 17.77 -6.56
CA LEU A 200 5.81 18.22 -7.89
C LEU A 200 6.71 19.46 -7.82
N ALA A 201 6.48 20.33 -6.83
CA ALA A 201 7.36 21.46 -6.57
C ALA A 201 8.79 21.04 -6.23
N GLN A 202 8.97 19.87 -5.60
CA GLN A 202 10.26 19.33 -5.16
C GLN A 202 11.04 18.56 -6.25
N LEU A 203 10.38 18.21 -7.37
CA LEU A 203 11.02 17.51 -8.48
C LEU A 203 12.16 18.35 -9.08
N LYS A 204 13.36 17.76 -9.20
CA LYS A 204 14.59 18.47 -9.59
C LYS A 204 14.74 18.51 -11.10
N ASP A 205 14.40 17.43 -11.80
CA ASP A 205 14.32 17.40 -13.26
C ASP A 205 13.27 18.41 -13.76
N GLN A 206 13.76 19.52 -14.32
CA GLN A 206 12.92 20.61 -14.82
C GLN A 206 12.15 20.25 -16.09
N GLU A 207 12.66 19.34 -16.90
CA GLU A 207 11.98 18.89 -18.10
C GLU A 207 10.82 17.95 -17.77
N LEU A 208 11.07 16.96 -16.89
CA LEU A 208 10.03 16.09 -16.38
C LEU A 208 8.97 16.90 -15.63
N LYS A 209 9.39 17.80 -14.73
CA LYS A 209 8.49 18.69 -13.98
C LYS A 209 7.57 19.50 -14.90
N ARG A 210 8.13 20.17 -15.91
CA ARG A 210 7.34 20.94 -16.88
C ARG A 210 6.32 20.06 -17.62
N SER A 211 6.74 18.86 -18.03
CA SER A 211 5.89 17.92 -18.78
C SER A 211 4.75 17.36 -17.91
N VAL A 212 5.05 17.02 -16.65
CA VAL A 212 4.08 16.55 -15.66
C VAL A 212 3.14 17.68 -15.25
N SER A 213 3.65 18.87 -14.92
CA SER A 213 2.83 20.03 -14.54
C SER A 213 1.80 20.39 -15.60
N GLY A 214 2.20 20.48 -16.87
CA GLY A 214 1.26 20.81 -17.94
C GLY A 214 0.10 19.80 -18.04
N LYS A 215 0.38 18.50 -17.88
CA LYS A 215 -0.66 17.46 -17.87
C LYS A 215 -1.49 17.46 -16.58
N TRP A 216 -0.85 17.73 -15.46
CA TRP A 216 -1.49 17.77 -14.15
C TRP A 216 -2.52 18.90 -14.05
N GLU A 217 -2.26 20.06 -14.66
CA GLU A 217 -3.25 21.15 -14.75
C GLU A 217 -4.54 20.71 -15.47
N PHE A 218 -4.44 19.90 -16.53
CA PHE A 218 -5.62 19.32 -17.18
C PHE A 218 -6.39 18.36 -16.26
N VAL A 219 -5.67 17.51 -15.51
CA VAL A 219 -6.30 16.63 -14.50
C VAL A 219 -7.02 17.45 -13.45
N ARG A 220 -6.36 18.46 -12.86
CA ARG A 220 -6.97 19.35 -11.86
C ARG A 220 -8.22 20.05 -12.38
N GLY A 221 -8.17 20.56 -13.62
CA GLY A 221 -9.34 21.16 -14.26
C GLY A 221 -10.50 20.17 -14.38
N ALA A 222 -10.22 18.93 -14.78
CA ALA A 222 -11.23 17.88 -14.90
C ALA A 222 -11.79 17.42 -13.54
N LEU A 223 -10.99 17.40 -12.48
CA LEU A 223 -11.47 17.07 -11.12
C LEU A 223 -12.54 18.06 -10.63
N LEU A 224 -12.47 19.33 -11.05
CA LEU A 224 -13.46 20.37 -10.71
C LEU A 224 -14.75 20.24 -11.53
N ALA A 225 -14.68 19.64 -12.71
CA ALA A 225 -15.85 19.27 -13.51
C ALA A 225 -16.44 17.96 -12.94
N TYR A 226 -17.04 18.07 -11.75
CA TYR A 226 -17.72 16.94 -11.10
C TYR A 226 -18.77 16.35 -12.06
N ASN A 227 -18.85 15.01 -12.11
CA ASN A 227 -19.91 14.20 -12.75
C ASN A 227 -20.03 14.18 -14.29
N GLU A 228 -19.07 14.70 -15.04
CA GLU A 228 -19.07 14.55 -16.51
C GLU A 228 -18.32 13.28 -16.95
N ARG A 229 -18.93 12.46 -17.83
CA ARG A 229 -18.26 11.28 -18.41
C ARG A 229 -16.95 11.64 -19.14
N SER A 230 -16.91 12.82 -19.76
CA SER A 230 -15.70 13.41 -20.36
C SER A 230 -14.60 13.63 -19.32
N ALA A 231 -14.94 14.06 -18.11
CA ALA A 231 -13.97 14.32 -17.06
C ALA A 231 -13.30 13.03 -16.57
N VAL A 232 -14.06 11.94 -16.39
CA VAL A 232 -13.50 10.60 -16.08
C VAL A 232 -12.51 10.16 -17.16
N TYR A 233 -12.87 10.31 -18.44
CA TYR A 233 -11.99 9.97 -19.55
C TYR A 233 -10.69 10.83 -19.55
N ILE A 234 -10.80 12.13 -19.28
CA ILE A 234 -9.65 13.04 -19.21
C ILE A 234 -8.73 12.66 -18.06
N VAL A 235 -9.28 12.42 -16.86
CA VAL A 235 -8.53 12.03 -15.66
C VAL A 235 -7.79 10.71 -15.91
N ASP A 236 -8.46 9.70 -16.45
CA ASP A 236 -7.87 8.40 -16.77
C ASP A 236 -6.76 8.51 -17.85
N ARG A 237 -7.07 9.10 -19.01
CA ARG A 237 -6.12 9.23 -20.13
C ARG A 237 -4.91 10.08 -19.76
N THR A 238 -5.12 11.19 -19.09
CA THR A 238 -4.04 12.11 -18.73
C THR A 238 -3.26 11.57 -17.54
N GLY A 239 -3.93 10.95 -16.57
CA GLY A 239 -3.29 10.25 -15.45
C GLY A 239 -2.35 9.14 -15.94
N ARG A 240 -2.77 8.32 -16.90
CA ARG A 240 -1.86 7.35 -17.56
C ARG A 240 -0.64 8.03 -18.17
N SER A 241 -0.84 9.12 -18.91
CA SER A 241 0.29 9.81 -19.53
C SER A 241 1.26 10.42 -18.51
N ILE A 242 0.77 10.88 -17.35
CA ILE A 242 1.64 11.34 -16.25
C ILE A 242 2.39 10.15 -15.65
N ARG A 243 1.70 9.05 -15.39
CA ARG A 243 2.28 7.81 -14.89
C ARG A 243 3.41 7.32 -15.79
N ASP A 244 3.20 7.28 -17.10
CA ASP A 244 4.21 6.81 -18.07
C ASP A 244 5.46 7.70 -18.02
N LEU A 245 5.28 9.03 -17.93
CA LEU A 245 6.39 9.98 -17.79
C LEU A 245 7.17 9.76 -16.49
N LEU A 246 6.48 9.59 -15.37
CA LEU A 246 7.10 9.38 -14.06
C LEU A 246 7.79 8.02 -13.97
N SER A 247 7.15 6.98 -14.50
CA SER A 247 7.67 5.60 -14.48
C SER A 247 8.94 5.45 -15.29
N ALA A 248 9.10 6.22 -16.38
CA ALA A 248 10.34 6.26 -17.15
C ALA A 248 11.55 6.81 -16.34
N GLY A 249 11.29 7.52 -15.25
CA GLY A 249 12.31 8.04 -14.34
C GLY A 249 12.69 7.10 -13.20
N ILE A 250 12.13 5.89 -13.14
CA ILE A 250 12.48 4.83 -12.19
C ILE A 250 13.28 3.77 -12.94
N SER A 251 14.37 3.28 -12.36
CA SER A 251 15.25 2.28 -12.98
C SER A 251 14.46 1.05 -13.48
N SER A 252 14.64 0.71 -14.77
CA SER A 252 13.79 -0.16 -15.59
C SER A 252 13.62 -1.60 -15.08
N ASP A 253 14.54 -2.12 -14.26
CA ASP A 253 14.50 -3.50 -13.76
C ASP A 253 13.37 -3.73 -12.73
N GLN A 254 12.74 -2.67 -12.22
CA GLN A 254 11.72 -2.76 -11.16
C GLN A 254 10.28 -2.51 -11.64
N LEU A 255 10.12 -2.02 -12.88
CA LEU A 255 8.81 -1.76 -13.49
C LEU A 255 8.54 -2.60 -14.75
N ALA A 256 9.59 -3.21 -15.34
CA ALA A 256 9.48 -3.97 -16.57
C ALA A 256 9.25 -5.47 -16.29
N SER A 257 7.99 -5.80 -16.01
CA SER A 257 7.39 -6.97 -16.65
C SER A 257 6.31 -6.45 -17.60
N GLU A 258 6.77 -5.89 -18.72
CA GLU A 258 5.92 -5.50 -19.88
C GLU A 258 5.23 -6.71 -20.51
#